data_AF-A0A1M5BT49-F1
#
_entry.id   AF-A0A1M5BT49-F1
#
_cell.length_a   1.000
_cell.length_b   1.000
_cell.length_c   1.000
_cell.angle_alpha   90.00
_cell.angle_beta   90.00
_cell.angle_gamma   90.00
#
_symmetry.space_group_name_H-M   'P 1'
#
loop_
_entity.id
_entity.type
_entity.pdbx_description
1 polymer ?
#
loop_
_entity_poly.entity_id
_entity_poly.type
_entity_poly.pdbx_seq_one_letter_code
_entity_poly.pdbx_strand_id
1 'polypeptide(L)'
;MLPLDSEFVILYLLYLSVFGYFLFQYLHSRKRVFKINLFLFFSYFTLMSIVFADAENFKCGNSLAVLFYGFLFVMLHVTLWGMINLFKWVFKKNSPL
;
A
#
# COMPACT_ATOMS: atom_id res chain seq x y z
N MET A 1 -18.23 10.82 -5.83
CA MET A 1 -17.28 11.62 -6.65
C MET A 1 -15.90 11.42 -6.03
N LEU A 2 -14.87 11.12 -6.82
CA LEU A 2 -13.54 10.97 -6.24
C LEU A 2 -12.98 12.35 -5.90
N PRO A 3 -12.42 12.56 -4.69
CA PRO A 3 -11.76 13.81 -4.37
C PRO A 3 -10.51 13.97 -5.24
N LEU A 4 -10.43 15.08 -5.98
CA LEU A 4 -9.30 15.41 -6.86
C LEU A 4 -8.39 16.48 -6.26
N ASP A 5 -8.56 16.79 -4.98
CA ASP A 5 -7.66 17.68 -4.25
C ASP A 5 -6.24 17.09 -4.26
N SER A 6 -5.24 17.97 -4.30
CA SER A 6 -3.83 17.60 -4.46
C SER A 6 -3.36 16.54 -3.45
N GLU A 7 -3.86 16.61 -2.21
CA GLU A 7 -3.57 15.67 -1.13
C GLU A 7 -4.03 14.24 -1.45
N PHE A 8 -5.23 14.08 -2.00
CA PHE A 8 -5.77 12.79 -2.41
C PHE A 8 -5.08 12.27 -3.67
N VAL A 9 -4.74 13.16 -4.61
CA VAL A 9 -3.98 12.79 -5.81
C VAL A 9 -2.62 12.23 -5.44
N ILE A 10 -1.90 12.84 -4.48
CA ILE A 10 -0.63 12.32 -3.96
C ILE A 10 -0.83 10.91 -3.38
N LEU A 11 -1.90 10.71 -2.60
CA LEU A 11 -2.21 9.40 -2.04
C LEU A 11 -2.47 8.36 -3.13
N TYR A 12 -3.22 8.69 -4.18
CA TYR A 12 -3.49 7.80 -5.31
C TYR A 12 -2.22 7.41 -6.06
N LEU A 13 -1.32 8.37 -6.31
CA LEU A 13 -0.02 8.13 -6.92
C LEU A 13 0.86 7.22 -6.03
N LEU A 14 0.80 7.39 -4.71
CA LEU A 14 1.50 6.53 -3.77
C LEU A 14 0.97 5.08 -3.83
N TYR A 15 -0.35 4.89 -3.82
CA TYR A 15 -0.95 3.57 -4.00
C TYR A 15 -0.55 2.93 -5.33
N LEU A 16 -0.60 3.68 -6.42
CA LEU A 16 -0.26 3.20 -7.77
C LEU A 16 1.22 2.82 -7.88
N SER A 17 2.12 3.61 -7.31
CA SER A 17 3.56 3.33 -7.33
C SER A 17 3.91 2.07 -6.54
N VAL A 18 3.33 1.89 -5.34
CA VAL A 18 3.55 0.69 -4.52
C VAL A 18 2.96 -0.55 -5.19
N PHE A 19 1.76 -0.44 -5.75
CA PHE A 19 1.16 -1.52 -6.54
C PHE A 19 2.03 -1.90 -7.74
N GLY A 20 2.48 -0.89 -8.51
CA GLY A 20 3.36 -1.07 -9.66
C GLY A 20 4.67 -1.76 -9.28
N TYR A 21 5.27 -1.38 -8.15
CA TYR A 21 6.46 -2.05 -7.62
C TYR A 21 6.22 -3.54 -7.35
N PHE A 22 5.17 -3.88 -6.59
CA PHE A 22 4.87 -5.28 -6.29
C PHE A 22 4.48 -6.09 -7.53
N LEU A 23 3.76 -5.47 -8.46
CA LEU A 23 3.38 -6.08 -9.72
C LEU A 23 4.61 -6.37 -10.58
N PHE A 24 5.49 -5.39 -10.75
CA PHE A 24 6.75 -5.56 -11.48
C PHE A 24 7.61 -6.68 -10.86
N GLN A 25 7.77 -6.65 -9.53
CA GLN A 25 8.57 -7.64 -8.81
C GLN A 25 7.96 -9.06 -8.89
N TYR A 26 6.63 -9.15 -8.90
CA TYR A 26 5.91 -10.41 -9.13
C TYR A 26 6.10 -10.92 -10.57
N LEU A 27 5.98 -10.06 -11.58
CA LEU A 27 6.19 -10.43 -12.98
C LEU A 27 7.62 -10.90 -13.24
N HIS A 28 8.60 -10.23 -12.64
CA HIS A 28 10.02 -10.56 -12.81
C HIS A 28 10.45 -11.81 -12.02
N SER A 29 10.09 -11.90 -10.74
CA SER A 29 10.62 -12.96 -9.86
C SER A 29 9.69 -14.15 -9.67
N ARG A 30 8.37 -13.99 -9.94
CA ARG A 30 7.30 -14.99 -9.74
C ARG A 30 7.25 -15.65 -8.35
N LYS A 31 7.98 -15.13 -7.36
CA LYS A 31 8.01 -15.69 -6.00
C LYS A 31 6.65 -15.54 -5.33
N ARG A 32 6.25 -16.59 -4.60
CA ARG A 32 4.99 -16.63 -3.82
C ARG A 32 4.85 -15.45 -2.87
N VAL A 33 5.96 -14.96 -2.30
CA VAL A 33 5.98 -13.79 -1.40
C VAL A 33 5.40 -12.54 -2.09
N PHE A 34 5.77 -12.26 -3.34
CA PHE A 34 5.25 -11.09 -4.06
C PHE A 34 3.79 -11.26 -4.45
N LYS A 35 3.35 -12.49 -4.77
CA LYS A 35 1.93 -12.78 -5.02
C LYS A 35 1.06 -12.49 -3.79
N ILE A 36 1.52 -12.88 -2.59
CA ILE A 36 0.80 -12.62 -1.34
C ILE A 36 0.76 -11.12 -1.02
N ASN A 37 1.90 -10.41 -1.13
CA ASN A 37 1.92 -8.96 -0.90
C ASN A 37 1.02 -8.22 -1.88
N LEU A 38 1.05 -8.60 -3.16
CA LEU A 38 0.18 -8.02 -4.19
C LEU A 38 -1.30 -8.29 -3.89
N PHE A 39 -1.66 -9.51 -3.48
CA PHE A 39 -3.04 -9.86 -3.11
C PHE A 39 -3.52 -9.06 -1.89
N LEU A 40 -2.70 -8.99 -0.84
CA LEU A 40 -3.02 -8.20 0.36
C LEU A 40 -3.17 -6.73 0.00
N PHE A 41 -2.20 -6.14 -0.71
CA PHE A 41 -2.24 -4.75 -1.14
C PHE A 41 -3.47 -4.46 -2.02
N PHE A 42 -3.82 -5.36 -2.94
CA PHE A 42 -5.00 -5.22 -3.79
C PHE A 42 -6.32 -5.25 -2.98
N SER A 43 -6.40 -6.09 -1.95
CA SER A 43 -7.57 -6.12 -1.07
C SER A 43 -7.74 -4.79 -0.30
N TYR A 44 -6.64 -4.23 0.23
CA TYR A 44 -6.66 -2.91 0.86
C TYR A 44 -7.00 -1.79 -0.12
N PHE A 45 -6.42 -1.82 -1.33
CA PHE A 45 -6.72 -0.86 -2.38
C PHE A 45 -8.21 -0.87 -2.75
N THR A 46 -8.80 -2.07 -2.87
CA THR A 46 -10.24 -2.23 -3.14
C THR A 46 -11.08 -1.64 -2.01
N LEU A 47 -10.74 -1.95 -0.75
CA LEU A 47 -11.44 -1.40 0.43
C LEU A 47 -11.38 0.13 0.44
N MET A 48 -10.19 0.71 0.26
CA MET A 48 -10.04 2.17 0.24
C MET A 48 -10.73 2.81 -0.95
N SER A 49 -10.77 2.14 -2.10
CA SER A 49 -11.54 2.64 -3.26
C SER A 49 -13.03 2.73 -2.96
N ILE A 50 -13.58 1.78 -2.19
CA ILE A 50 -14.98 1.84 -1.72
C ILE A 50 -15.17 3.02 -0.77
N VAL A 51 -14.26 3.21 0.19
CA VAL A 51 -14.30 4.34 1.13
C VAL A 51 -14.23 5.68 0.38
N PHE A 52 -13.37 5.81 -0.63
CA PHE A 52 -13.22 7.02 -1.43
C PHE A 52 -14.39 7.27 -2.40
N ALA A 53 -15.11 6.24 -2.83
CA ALA A 53 -16.24 6.38 -3.73
C ALA A 53 -17.47 6.98 -3.03
N ASP A 54 -17.61 6.72 -1.73
CA ASP A 54 -18.74 7.19 -0.93
C ASP A 54 -18.53 8.63 -0.45
N ALA A 55 -19.37 9.54 -0.95
CA ALA A 55 -19.34 10.95 -0.60
C ALA A 55 -19.70 11.22 0.88
N GLU A 56 -20.41 10.30 1.54
CA GLU A 56 -20.77 10.45 2.95
C GLU A 56 -19.54 10.43 3.86
N ASN A 57 -18.50 9.68 3.49
CA ASN A 57 -17.24 9.62 4.22
C ASN A 57 -16.48 10.95 4.26
N PHE A 58 -16.83 11.90 3.38
CA PHE A 58 -16.20 13.22 3.29
C PHE A 58 -17.06 14.33 3.88
N LYS A 59 -18.29 14.03 4.32
CA LYS A 59 -19.16 15.00 5.00
C LYS A 59 -18.59 15.37 6.37
N CYS A 60 -19.02 16.50 6.91
CA CYS A 60 -18.67 16.98 8.26
C CYS A 60 -17.16 17.15 8.52
N GLY A 61 -16.36 17.42 7.47
CA GLY A 61 -14.90 17.61 7.61
C GLY A 61 -14.11 16.33 7.84
N ASN A 62 -14.71 15.16 7.59
CA ASN A 62 -14.09 13.86 7.82
C ASN A 62 -13.07 13.46 6.73
N SER A 63 -12.85 14.32 5.73
CA SER A 63 -11.86 14.13 4.66
C SER A 63 -10.45 13.89 5.20
N LEU A 64 -10.06 14.59 6.27
CA LEU A 64 -8.74 14.43 6.88
C LEU A 64 -8.55 13.02 7.47
N ALA A 65 -9.57 12.46 8.11
CA ALA A 65 -9.49 11.11 8.65
C ALA A 65 -9.36 10.08 7.52
N VAL A 66 -10.15 10.23 6.46
CA VAL A 66 -10.09 9.35 5.28
C VAL A 66 -8.70 9.41 4.63
N LEU A 67 -8.13 10.61 4.47
CA LEU A 67 -6.78 10.80 3.96
C LEU A 67 -5.73 10.15 4.89
N PHE A 68 -5.83 10.38 6.19
CA PHE A 68 -4.90 9.86 7.19
C PHE A 68 -4.89 8.32 7.21
N TYR A 69 -6.07 7.69 7.26
CA TYR A 69 -6.16 6.23 7.25
C TYR A 69 -5.67 5.64 5.92
N GLY A 70 -6.00 6.26 4.78
CA GLY A 70 -5.49 5.82 3.49
C GLY A 70 -3.96 5.89 3.42
N PHE A 71 -3.35 6.97 3.90
CA PHE A 71 -1.90 7.08 3.98
C PHE A 71 -1.28 6.04 4.93
N LEU A 72 -1.89 5.87 6.12
CA LEU A 72 -1.41 4.95 7.14
C LEU A 72 -1.36 3.50 6.62
N PHE A 73 -2.36 3.06 5.86
CA PHE A 73 -2.36 1.71 5.29
C PHE A 73 -1.20 1.47 4.33
N VAL A 74 -0.90 2.43 3.44
CA VAL A 74 0.24 2.30 2.52
C VAL A 74 1.55 2.27 3.28
N MET A 75 1.75 3.22 4.19
CA MET A 75 2.98 3.32 4.98
C MET A 75 3.21 2.08 5.84
N LEU A 76 2.16 1.56 6.47
CA LEU A 76 2.25 0.34 7.27
C LEU A 76 2.63 -0.87 6.41
N HIS A 77 2.02 -1.03 5.23
CA HIS A 77 2.35 -2.14 4.33
C HIS A 77 3.82 -2.08 3.86
N VAL A 78 4.27 -0.90 3.43
CA VAL A 78 5.66 -0.68 2.98
C VAL A 78 6.64 -0.89 4.13
N THR A 79 6.34 -0.38 5.33
CA THR A 79 7.20 -0.52 6.51
C THR A 79 7.33 -1.97 6.93
N LEU A 80 6.21 -2.71 7.06
CA LEU A 80 6.26 -4.12 7.43
C LEU A 80 7.03 -4.96 6.40
N TRP A 81 6.77 -4.74 5.11
CA TRP A 81 7.49 -5.43 4.04
C TRP A 81 8.99 -5.10 4.05
N GLY A 82 9.34 -3.83 4.23
CA GLY A 82 10.71 -3.34 4.35
C GLY A 82 11.43 -3.96 5.55
N MET A 83 10.79 -3.98 6.72
CA MET A 83 11.31 -4.62 7.93
C MET A 83 11.57 -6.11 7.71
N ILE A 84 10.60 -6.86 7.17
CA ILE A 84 10.76 -8.30 6.93
C ILE A 84 11.97 -8.58 6.02
N ASN A 85 12.17 -7.76 4.98
CA ASN A 85 13.30 -7.92 4.08
C ASN A 85 14.62 -7.50 4.71
N LEU A 86 14.63 -6.42 5.50
CA LEU A 86 15.80 -5.99 6.26
C LEU A 86 16.22 -7.09 7.25
N PHE A 87 15.28 -7.64 8.01
CA PHE A 87 15.50 -8.77 8.92
C PHE A 87 16.09 -9.96 8.17
N LYS A 88 15.50 -10.38 7.04
CA LYS A 88 16.06 -11.47 6.23
C LYS A 88 17.47 -11.18 5.75
N TRP A 89 17.77 -9.94 5.36
CA TRP A 89 19.10 -9.57 4.89
C TRP A 89 20.13 -9.62 6.02
N VAL A 90 19.82 -9.05 7.19
CA VAL A 90 20.70 -9.04 8.37
C VAL A 90 20.99 -10.47 8.84
N PHE A 91 19.95 -11.31 8.98
CA PHE A 91 20.13 -12.67 9.50
C PHE A 91 20.70 -13.66 8.48
N LYS A 92 20.41 -13.48 7.18
CA LYS A 92 21.04 -14.29 6.12
C LYS A 92 22.53 -13.97 5.96
N LYS A 93 22.95 -12.73 6.18
CA LYS A 93 24.37 -12.33 6.17
C LYS A 93 25.17 -12.98 7.31
N ASN A 94 24.52 -13.34 8.41
CA ASN A 94 25.15 -13.98 9.57
C ASN A 94 25.07 -15.53 9.56
N SER A 95 24.58 -16.14 8.47
CA SER A 95 24.49 -17.59 8.34
C SER A 95 25.34 -18.07 7.14
N PRO A 96 26.66 -18.29 7.32
CA PRO A 96 27.46 -19.03 6.35
C PRO A 96 27.18 -20.53 6.54
N LEU A 97 26.27 -21.08 5.73
CA LEU A 97 26.22 -22.51 5.44
C LEU A 97 26.49 -22.69 3.95
#